data_AF-A0A3N5WVR6-F1
#
_entry.id   AF-A0A3N5WVR6-F1
#
_cell.length_a   1.000
_cell.length_b   1.000
_cell.length_c   1.000
_cell.angle_alpha   90.00
_cell.angle_beta   90.00
_cell.angle_gamma   90.00
#
_symmetry.space_group_name_H-M   'P 1'
#
loop_
_entity.id
_entity.type
_entity.pdbx_description
1 polymer ?
#
loop_
_entity_poly.entity_id
_entity_poly.type
_entity_poly.pdbx_seq_one_letter_code
_entity_poly.pdbx_strand_id
1 'polypeptide(L)' 'MNFVDLRSDTVTQPTPAMRAAMASAEVGDDVFREDPTINRLQGMA' A
#
# COMPACT_ATOMS: atom_id res chain seq x y z
N MET A 1 -17.87 -5.02 15.85
CA MET A 1 -17.20 -6.08 16.64
C MET A 1 -15.94 -5.47 17.23
N ASN A 2 -15.93 -5.09 18.50
CA ASN A 2 -14.73 -4.56 19.16
C ASN A 2 -13.93 -5.74 19.72
N PHE A 3 -13.19 -6.40 18.83
CA PHE A 3 -12.24 -7.44 19.17
C PHE A 3 -10.85 -6.79 19.27
N VAL A 4 -10.22 -6.85 20.44
CA VAL A 4 -8.85 -6.36 20.63
C VAL A 4 -7.90 -7.51 20.24
N ASP A 5 -7.39 -7.44 19.01
CA ASP A 5 -6.54 -8.48 18.43
C ASP A 5 -5.06 -8.23 18.75
N LEU A 6 -4.51 -8.99 19.70
CA LEU A 6 -3.10 -8.90 20.13
C LEU A 6 -2.24 -10.04 19.58
N ARG A 7 -2.73 -10.81 18.59
CA ARG A 7 -2.01 -11.98 18.07
C ARG A 7 -0.74 -11.58 17.32
N SER A 8 -0.78 -10.50 16.55
CA SER A 8 0.36 -9.96 15.78
C SER A 8 -0.02 -8.58 15.23
N ASP A 9 0.97 -7.74 14.94
CA ASP A 9 0.85 -6.50 14.17
C ASP A 9 0.44 -6.72 12.71
N THR A 10 0.76 -7.88 12.12
CA THR A 10 0.37 -8.23 10.74
C THR A 10 -1.14 -8.25 10.50
N VAL A 11 -1.97 -8.26 11.56
CA VAL A 11 -3.44 -8.20 11.44
C VAL A 11 -3.97 -6.80 11.09
N THR A 12 -3.10 -5.77 11.09
CA THR A 12 -3.48 -4.41 10.71
C THR A 12 -4.16 -4.39 9.36
N GLN A 13 -5.23 -3.60 9.26
CA GLN A 13 -5.96 -3.38 8.02
C GLN A 13 -5.62 -2.00 7.47
N PRO A 14 -5.60 -1.81 6.14
CA PRO A 14 -5.43 -0.49 5.55
C PRO A 14 -6.44 0.51 6.13
N THR A 15 -6.01 1.74 6.39
CA THR A 15 -6.93 2.82 6.76
C THR A 15 -7.76 3.25 5.54
N PRO A 16 -8.88 3.96 5.71
CA PRO A 16 -9.62 4.52 4.58
C PRO A 16 -8.76 5.42 3.68
N ALA A 17 -7.87 6.24 4.27
CA ALA A 17 -6.95 7.09 3.51
C ALA A 17 -5.94 6.27 2.70
N MET A 18 -5.38 5.19 3.28
CA MET A 18 -4.50 4.27 2.55
C MET A 18 -5.23 3.61 1.38
N ARG A 19 -6.47 3.14 1.59
CA ARG A 19 -7.29 2.57 0.50
C ARG A 19 -7.57 3.59 -0.61
N ALA A 20 -7.88 4.83 -0.26
CA ALA A 20 -8.11 5.90 -1.23
C ALA A 20 -6.84 6.18 -2.06
N ALA A 21 -5.68 6.28 -1.39
CA ALA A 21 -4.39 6.48 -2.06
C ALA A 21 -4.04 5.32 -3.01
N MET A 22 -4.26 4.07 -2.61
CA MET A 22 -4.07 2.90 -3.46
C MET A 22 -4.99 2.94 -4.69
N ALA A 23 -6.28 3.28 -4.49
CA ALA A 23 -7.25 3.33 -5.58
C ALA A 23 -6.98 4.45 -6.59
N SER A 24 -6.37 5.56 -6.15
CA SER A 24 -6.02 6.69 -7.02
C SER A 24 -4.60 6.62 -7.60
N ALA A 25 -3.80 5.60 -7.26
CA ALA A 25 -2.42 5.53 -7.69
C ALA A 25 -2.33 5.24 -9.20
N GLU A 26 -1.43 5.95 -9.88
CA GLU A 26 -1.01 5.58 -11.24
C GLU A 26 -0.20 4.28 -11.17
N VAL A 27 -0.52 3.33 -12.05
CA VAL A 27 0.13 2.02 -12.12
C VAL A 27 0.65 1.75 -13.53
N GLY A 28 1.61 0.84 -13.63
CA GLY A 28 2.21 0.41 -14.89
C GLY A 28 2.78 -1.00 -14.79
N ASP A 29 3.52 -1.43 -15.82
CA ASP A 29 4.22 -2.72 -15.77
C ASP A 29 5.55 -2.57 -15.01
N ASP A 30 5.66 -3.27 -13.88
CA ASP A 30 6.86 -3.21 -13.04
C ASP A 30 8.08 -3.91 -13.67
N VAL A 31 7.87 -4.95 -14.50
CA VAL A 31 8.98 -5.67 -15.15
C VAL A 31 9.71 -4.73 -16.12
N PHE A 32 8.97 -3.85 -16.79
CA PHE A 32 9.52 -2.82 -17.67
C PHE A 32 9.81 -1.49 -16.95
N ARG A 33 9.61 -1.42 -15.63
CA ARG A 33 9.77 -0.21 -14.80
C ARG A 33 8.88 0.97 -15.21
N GLU A 34 7.72 0.67 -15.76
CA GLU A 34 6.75 1.68 -16.19
C GLU A 34 5.77 2.07 -15.08
N ASP A 35 5.81 1.40 -13.91
CA ASP A 35 4.98 1.79 -12.77
C ASP A 35 5.57 3.00 -12.01
N PRO A 36 4.95 4.19 -12.10
CA PRO A 36 5.49 5.39 -11.47
C PRO A 36 5.39 5.34 -9.94
N THR A 37 4.42 4.61 -9.40
CA THR A 37 4.19 4.53 -7.95
C THR A 37 5.22 3.63 -7.28
N ILE A 38 5.56 2.49 -7.89
CA ILE A 38 6.65 1.62 -7.43
C ILE A 38 8.00 2.34 -7.53
N ASN A 39 8.29 2.96 -8.67
CA ASN A 39 9.53 3.71 -8.88
C ASN A 39 9.75 4.79 -7.82
N ARG A 40 8.68 5.55 -7.51
CA ARG A 40 8.72 6.57 -6.45
C ARG A 40 8.99 5.94 -5.08
N LEU A 41 8.33 4.83 -4.72
CA LEU A 41 8.55 4.15 -3.45
C LEU A 41 10.01 3.68 -3.31
N GLN A 42 10.58 3.08 -4.35
CA GLN A 42 11.97 2.58 -4.33
C GLN A 42 12.98 3.72 -4.24
N GLY A 43 12.72 4.85 -4.90
CA GLY A 43 13.60 6.03 -4.84
C GLY A 43 13.59 6.79 -3.51
N MET A 44 12.70 6.43 -2.56
CA MET A 44 12.66 7.01 -1.21
C MET A 44 13.64 6.32 -0.23
N ALA A 45 14.23 5.19 -0.63
CA ALA A 45 15.24 4.46 0.15
C ALA A 45 16.63 5.07 -0.06
#